data_AF-A0A9J5VYL9-F1
#
_entry.id   AF-A0A9J5VYL9-F1
#
_cell.length_a   1.000
_cell.length_b   1.000
_cell.length_c   1.000
_cell.angle_alpha   90.00
_cell.angle_beta   90.00
_cell.angle_gamma   90.00
#
_symmetry.space_group_name_H-M   'P 1'
#
loop_
_entity.id
_entity.type
_entity.pdbx_description
1 polymer ?
#
loop_
_entity_poly.entity_id
_entity_poly.type
_entity_poly.pdbx_seq_one_letter_code
_entity_poly.pdbx_strand_id
1 'polypeptide(L)' 'MGNECDITFNGDDSLSYFANAKSLRWFMESKPEEKIKRMHNVVVNTIVDDRYIVIGNGSSQLVQAALYALSPTNQPAPIS' A
#
# COMPACT_ATOMS: atom_id res chain seq x y z
N MET A 1 5.40 -22.13 24.43
CA MET A 1 4.45 -21.54 23.47
C MET A 1 4.19 -20.12 23.95
N GLY A 2 4.76 -19.09 23.32
CA GLY A 2 4.62 -17.72 23.87
C GLY A 2 5.26 -16.57 23.09
N ASN A 3 6.17 -16.83 22.15
CA ASN A 3 6.93 -15.77 21.46
C ASN A 3 6.62 -15.64 19.95
N GLU A 4 5.59 -16.33 19.43
CA GLU A 4 5.33 -16.38 17.97
C GLU A 4 4.63 -15.12 17.40
N CYS A 5 4.16 -14.21 18.25
CA CYS A 5 3.42 -13.01 17.83
C CYS A 5 4.18 -11.69 18.08
N ASP A 6 5.43 -11.75 18.53
CA ASP A 6 6.21 -10.55 18.81
C ASP A 6 6.89 -10.03 17.53
N ILE A 7 6.81 -8.72 17.33
CA ILE A 7 7.51 -8.01 16.27
C ILE A 7 8.54 -7.10 16.92
N THR A 8 9.82 -7.30 16.58
CA THR A 8 10.92 -6.46 17.03
C THR A 8 11.34 -5.50 15.94
N PHE A 9 11.46 -4.22 16.27
CA PHE A 9 12.02 -3.18 15.43
C PHE A 9 13.34 -2.71 16.04
N ASN A 10 14.37 -2.52 15.22
CA ASN A 10 15.60 -1.86 15.63
C ASN A 10 15.43 -0.33 15.61
N GLY A 11 16.31 0.39 16.29
CA GLY A 11 16.24 1.85 16.40
C GLY A 11 16.50 2.58 15.08
N ASP A 12 17.12 1.91 14.11
CA ASP A 12 17.44 2.39 12.78
C ASP A 12 16.50 1.86 11.68
N ASP A 13 15.50 1.05 12.05
CA ASP A 13 14.54 0.51 11.08
C ASP A 13 13.66 1.64 10.49
N SER A 14 13.52 1.63 9.17
CA SER A 14 12.59 2.48 8.40
C SER A 14 12.70 3.99 8.66
N LEU A 15 13.88 4.48 9.07
CA LEU A 15 14.14 5.92 9.28
C LEU A 15 14.19 6.74 7.98
N SER A 16 14.42 6.08 6.84
CA SER A 16 14.43 6.72 5.52
C SER A 16 13.01 7.02 5.05
N TYR A 17 12.79 8.19 4.45
CA TYR A 17 11.54 8.50 3.73
C TYR A 17 11.27 7.54 2.56
N PHE A 18 12.33 6.94 2.01
CA PHE A 18 12.25 6.01 0.90
C PHE A 18 12.40 4.58 1.41
N ALA A 19 11.38 3.76 1.16
CA ALA A 19 11.46 2.32 1.30
C ALA A 19 12.19 1.68 0.11
N ASN A 20 11.99 2.23 -1.10
CA ASN A 20 12.72 1.84 -2.29
C ASN A 20 12.84 3.00 -3.29
N ALA A 21 13.93 3.75 -3.21
CA ALA A 21 14.17 4.93 -4.05
C ALA A 21 14.19 4.65 -5.57
N LYS A 22 14.33 3.39 -6.00
CA LYS A 22 14.39 2.99 -7.42
C LYS A 22 13.05 2.51 -7.97
N SER A 23 12.02 2.40 -7.14
CA SER A 23 10.71 1.88 -7.51
C SER A 23 9.68 3.00 -7.68
N LEU A 24 8.71 2.81 -8.58
CA LEU A 24 7.51 3.65 -8.63
C LEU A 24 6.79 3.69 -7.28
N ARG A 25 6.90 2.61 -6.49
CA ARG A 25 6.32 2.46 -5.14
C ARG A 25 7.34 2.82 -4.07
N TRP A 26 7.93 4.00 -4.19
CA TRP A 26 9.09 4.41 -3.40
C TRP A 26 8.84 4.50 -1.89
N PHE A 27 7.57 4.65 -1.49
CA PHE A 27 7.12 4.75 -0.10
C PHE A 27 6.74 3.40 0.54
N MET A 28 6.73 2.31 -0.22
CA MET A 28 6.27 1.00 0.26
C MET A 28 7.41 -0.01 0.31
N GLU A 29 7.57 -0.66 1.46
CA GLU A 29 8.49 -1.80 1.60
C GLU A 29 7.98 -3.03 0.84
N SER A 30 8.89 -3.91 0.41
CA SER A 30 8.52 -5.12 -0.34
C SER A 30 7.79 -6.17 0.50
N LYS A 31 8.10 -6.26 1.80
CA LYS A 31 7.53 -7.26 2.71
C LYS A 31 6.00 -7.14 2.86
N PRO A 32 5.41 -5.95 3.08
CA PRO A 32 3.96 -5.77 3.08
C PRO A 32 3.27 -6.21 1.78
N GLU A 33 3.83 -5.87 0.62
CA GLU A 33 3.25 -6.23 -0.68
C GLU A 33 3.13 -7.75 -0.86
N GLU A 34 4.20 -8.47 -0.54
CA GLU A 34 4.25 -9.94 -0.63
C GLU A 34 3.22 -10.58 0.31
N LYS A 35 3.10 -10.07 1.53
CA LYS A 35 2.12 -10.57 2.51
C LYS A 35 0.68 -10.33 2.05
N ILE A 36 0.38 -9.17 1.49
CA ILE A 36 -0.96 -8.86 0.94
C ILE A 36 -1.29 -9.82 -0.21
N LYS A 37 -0.36 -10.00 -1.16
CA LYS A 37 -0.54 -10.95 -2.26
C LYS A 37 -0.75 -12.38 -1.77
N ARG A 38 0.08 -12.84 -0.82
CA ARG A 38 -0.07 -14.16 -0.21
C ARG A 38 -1.42 -14.32 0.48
N MET A 39 -1.88 -13.32 1.22
CA MET A 39 -3.18 -13.36 1.89
C MET A 39 -4.34 -13.50 0.89
N HIS A 40 -4.36 -12.68 -0.16
CA HIS A 40 -5.39 -12.77 -1.19
C HIS A 40 -5.36 -14.10 -1.97
N ASN A 41 -4.16 -14.65 -2.21
CA ASN A 41 -4.01 -15.97 -2.84
C ASN A 41 -4.49 -17.11 -1.94
N VAL A 42 -4.25 -17.06 -0.63
CA VAL A 42 -4.68 -18.10 0.31
C VAL A 42 -6.20 -18.07 0.52
N VAL A 43 -6.78 -16.88 0.67
CA VAL A 43 -8.22 -16.71 0.90
C VAL A 43 -9.00 -16.80 -0.43
N VAL A 44 -8.32 -16.69 -1.57
CA VAL A 44 -8.89 -16.68 -2.94
C VAL A 44 -10.01 -15.65 -3.08
N ASN A 45 -9.87 -14.51 -2.40
CA ASN A 45 -10.89 -13.46 -2.40
C ASN A 45 -10.67 -12.43 -3.53
N THR A 46 -9.47 -12.37 -4.11
CA THR A 46 -9.14 -11.33 -5.09
C THR A 46 -8.03 -11.77 -6.04
N ILE A 47 -8.18 -11.47 -7.32
CA ILE A 47 -7.14 -11.67 -8.34
C ILE A 47 -6.09 -10.57 -8.15
N VAL A 48 -4.91 -10.95 -7.68
CA VAL A 48 -3.77 -10.04 -7.41
C VAL A 48 -2.74 -9.99 -8.55
N ASP A 49 -2.80 -10.92 -9.50
CA ASP A 49 -1.90 -10.97 -10.66
C ASP A 49 -2.13 -9.78 -11.60
N ASP A 50 -1.06 -9.25 -12.19
CA ASP A 50 -1.03 -8.08 -13.09
C ASP A 50 -1.64 -6.78 -12.54
N ARG A 51 -1.77 -6.66 -11.21
CA ARG A 51 -2.26 -5.44 -10.54
C ARG A 51 -1.16 -4.70 -9.78
N TYR A 52 -1.24 -3.37 -9.81
CA TYR A 52 -0.46 -2.50 -8.93
C TYR A 52 -1.13 -2.41 -7.56
N ILE A 53 -0.34 -2.60 -6.50
CA ILE A 53 -0.79 -2.42 -5.11
C ILE A 53 -0.35 -1.02 -4.66
N VAL A 54 -1.32 -0.24 -4.16
CA VAL A 54 -1.11 1.08 -3.56
C VAL A 54 -1.57 1.01 -2.11
N ILE A 55 -0.73 1.47 -1.18
CA ILE A 55 -1.06 1.56 0.25
C ILE A 55 -1.48 2.99 0.57
N GLY A 56 -2.47 3.13 1.45
CA GLY A 56 -2.88 4.38 2.05
C GLY A 56 -3.17 4.19 3.54
N ASN A 57 -3.23 5.30 4.27
CA ASN A 57 -3.63 5.41 5.66
C ASN A 57 -5.14 5.17 5.78
N GLY A 58 -5.52 3.91 5.70
CA GLY A 58 -6.90 3.47 5.70
C GLY A 58 -7.58 3.53 4.33
N SER A 59 -8.69 2.81 4.21
CA SER A 59 -9.48 2.74 2.99
C SER A 59 -10.05 4.10 2.58
N SER A 60 -10.41 4.97 3.54
CA SER A 60 -10.92 6.31 3.27
C SER A 60 -9.95 7.14 2.42
N GLN A 61 -8.64 7.09 2.71
CA GLN A 61 -7.64 7.79 1.91
C GLN A 61 -7.56 7.21 0.49
N LEU A 62 -7.60 5.87 0.36
CA LEU A 62 -7.56 5.21 -0.94
C LEU A 62 -8.78 5.50 -1.80
N VAL A 63 -9.98 5.57 -1.20
CA VAL A 63 -11.21 5.94 -1.90
C VAL A 63 -11.12 7.36 -2.44
N GLN A 64 -10.65 8.32 -1.62
CA GLN A 64 -10.45 9.70 -2.07
C GLN A 64 -9.37 9.80 -3.15
N ALA A 65 -8.26 9.07 -3.01
CA ALA A 65 -7.20 9.03 -4.00
C ALA A 65 -7.68 8.44 -5.34
N ALA A 66 -8.49 7.39 -5.31
CA ALA A 66 -9.08 6.78 -6.50
C ALA A 66 -10.08 7.73 -7.18
N LEU A 67 -10.94 8.40 -6.40
CA LEU A 67 -11.85 9.42 -6.91
C LEU A 67 -11.06 10.53 -7.60
N TYR A 68 -10.01 11.05 -6.95
CA TYR A 68 -9.15 12.08 -7.51
C TYR A 68 -8.41 11.61 -8.78
N ALA A 69 -7.90 10.39 -8.82
CA ALA A 69 -7.16 9.85 -9.96
C ALA A 69 -8.06 9.60 -11.20
N LEU A 70 -9.32 9.23 -10.99
CA LEU A 70 -10.30 8.98 -12.07
C LEU A 70 -11.00 10.26 -12.54
N SER A 71 -10.80 11.35 -11.82
CA SER A 71 -11.44 12.62 -12.10
C SER A 71 -10.83 13.34 -13.30
N PRO A 72 -11.61 14.09 -14.09
CA PRO A 72 -11.08 14.89 -15.19
C PRO A 72 -10.21 16.01 -14.62
N THR A 73 -8.95 16.10 -15.08
CA THR A 73 -7.96 17.07 -14.60
C THR A 73 -8.23 18.51 -15.03
N ASN A 74 -9.23 18.74 -15.90
CA ASN A 74 -9.46 20.03 -16.55
C ASN A 74 -10.84 20.64 -16.22
N GLN A 75 -11.33 20.41 -14.99
CA GLN A 75 -12.57 21.03 -14.54
C GLN A 75 -12.32 22.36 -13.80
N PRO A 76 -13.11 23.41 -14.10
CA PRO A 76 -12.97 24.72 -13.48
C PRO A 76 -13.44 24.78 -12.01
N ALA A 77 -14.10 23.74 -11.52
CA ALA A 77 -14.60 23.64 -10.15
C ALA A 77 -14.15 22.32 -9.50
N PRO A 78 -13.95 22.29 -8.18
CA PRO A 78 -13.65 21.07 -7.46
C PRO A 78 -14.80 20.08 -7.55
N ILE A 79 -14.45 18.80 -7.51
CA ILE A 79 -15.40 17.70 -7.63
C ILE A 79 -15.98 17.47 -6.24
N SER A 80 -17.30 17.66 -6.12
CA SER A 80 -18.06 17.56 -4.87
C SER A 80 -18.67 16.19 -4.66
#